data_AF-S6AQV1-F1
#
_entry.id   AF-S6AQV1-F1
#
_cell.length_a   1.000
_cell.length_b   1.000
_cell.length_c   1.000
_cell.angle_alpha   90.00
_cell.angle_beta   90.00
_cell.angle_gamma   90.00
#
_symmetry.space_group_name_H-M   'P 1'
#
loop_
_entity.id
_entity.type
_entity.pdbx_description
1 polymer ?
#
loop_
_entity_poly.entity_id
_entity_poly.type
_entity_poly.pdbx_seq_one_letter_code
_entity_poly.pdbx_strand_id
1 'polypeptide(L)'
;MSNVEKKERIPSCIGQKPLEGSYYASECTLCGWVGSSEALTDDCQCTQEVGDRYCLGDTDEIGTDRLLEIVQAMARRHVESQQAHQRLIEHTNETEKYLDDAAELLGEIVQSGQAYRECTDKGSATGLRVAAVLGYVAQFQPEAHQP
;
A
#
# COMPACT_ATOMS: atom_id res chain seq x y z
N MET A 1 -20.60 7.97 32.66
CA MET A 1 -19.61 7.85 31.58
C MET A 1 -20.04 8.86 30.52
N SER A 2 -19.20 9.87 30.31
CA SER A 2 -19.59 11.19 29.80
C SER A 2 -19.81 11.20 28.29
N ASN A 3 -20.76 12.02 27.84
CA ASN A 3 -21.10 12.35 26.44
C ASN A 3 -19.93 12.75 25.51
N VAL A 4 -18.69 12.75 26.01
CA VAL A 4 -17.48 13.13 25.30
C VAL A 4 -16.97 11.98 24.41
N GLU A 5 -17.15 10.71 24.80
CA GLU A 5 -16.65 9.57 24.02
C GLU A 5 -17.48 9.26 22.76
N LYS A 6 -18.74 9.70 22.70
CA LYS A 6 -19.58 9.52 21.49
C LYS A 6 -19.24 10.50 20.36
N LYS A 7 -18.62 11.66 20.66
CA LYS A 7 -18.48 12.78 19.72
C LYS A 7 -17.52 12.59 18.55
N GLU A 8 -16.64 11.59 18.58
CA GLU A 8 -15.68 11.36 17.48
C GLU A 8 -15.81 9.98 16.83
N ARG A 9 -16.80 9.19 17.22
CA ARG A 9 -16.95 7.83 16.68
C ARG A 9 -17.53 7.89 15.28
N ILE A 10 -16.69 7.67 14.27
CA ILE A 10 -17.13 7.36 12.90
C ILE A 10 -17.95 6.05 12.95
N PRO A 11 -19.13 5.99 12.33
CA PRO A 11 -19.91 4.76 12.27
C PRO A 11 -19.08 3.62 11.70
N SER A 12 -19.21 2.44 12.30
CA SER A 12 -18.44 1.27 11.87
C SER A 12 -18.97 0.71 10.55
N CYS A 13 -20.26 0.90 10.29
CA CYS A 13 -20.90 0.56 9.03
C CYS A 13 -22.10 1.49 8.76
N ILE A 14 -22.41 1.68 7.48
CA ILE A 14 -23.50 2.55 7.02
C ILE A 14 -24.47 1.70 6.20
N GLY A 15 -25.75 1.78 6.53
CA GLY A 15 -26.82 1.13 5.79
C GLY A 15 -26.96 1.72 4.38
N GLN A 16 -27.34 0.86 3.42
CA GLN A 16 -27.51 1.27 2.02
C GLN A 16 -28.94 1.73 1.69
N LYS A 17 -29.92 1.45 2.56
CA LYS A 17 -31.30 1.89 2.34
C LYS A 17 -31.37 3.42 2.46
N PRO A 18 -31.88 4.12 1.42
CA PRO A 18 -32.11 5.55 1.51
C PRO A 18 -33.17 5.88 2.57
N LEU A 19 -33.15 7.13 3.05
CA LEU A 19 -34.21 7.65 3.91
C LEU A 19 -35.38 8.09 3.03
N GLU A 20 -36.47 7.33 3.05
CA GLU A 20 -37.70 7.62 2.32
C GLU A 20 -38.87 7.84 3.28
N GLY A 21 -39.88 8.60 2.85
CA GLY A 21 -41.11 8.79 3.64
C GLY A 21 -40.88 9.41 5.02
N SER A 22 -41.40 8.74 6.05
CA SER A 22 -41.33 9.17 7.47
C SER A 22 -40.26 8.44 8.27
N TYR A 23 -39.35 7.73 7.63
CA TYR A 23 -38.23 7.05 8.30
C TYR A 23 -37.12 8.05 8.67
N TYR A 24 -36.36 7.73 9.70
CA TYR A 24 -35.33 8.58 10.29
C TYR A 24 -33.99 7.86 10.36
N ALA A 25 -32.90 8.62 10.46
CA ALA A 25 -31.57 8.07 10.63
C ALA A 25 -31.41 7.51 12.06
N SER A 26 -30.93 6.28 12.19
CA SER A 26 -30.77 5.58 13.46
C SER A 26 -29.34 5.08 13.63
N GLU A 27 -28.81 5.14 14.85
CA GLU A 27 -27.49 4.61 15.23
C GLU A 27 -27.67 3.44 16.19
N CYS A 28 -27.09 2.28 15.86
CA CYS A 28 -27.04 1.15 16.78
C CYS A 28 -26.06 1.43 17.91
N THR A 29 -26.55 1.37 19.14
CA THR A 29 -25.75 1.62 20.34
C THR A 29 -24.68 0.54 20.58
N LEU A 30 -24.90 -0.66 20.03
CA LEU A 30 -24.02 -1.81 20.18
C LEU A 30 -22.92 -1.85 19.12
N CYS A 31 -23.28 -1.95 17.84
CA CYS A 31 -22.30 -2.12 16.75
C CYS A 31 -21.90 -0.82 16.04
N GLY A 32 -22.54 0.32 16.35
CA GLY A 32 -22.26 1.60 15.69
C GLY A 32 -22.64 1.64 14.20
N TRP A 33 -23.59 0.80 13.80
CA TRP A 33 -24.26 0.89 12.50
C TRP A 33 -25.10 2.16 12.43
N VAL A 34 -25.08 2.85 11.28
CA VAL A 34 -25.94 4.00 11.00
C VAL A 34 -26.77 3.76 9.74
N GLY A 35 -28.09 3.89 9.81
CA GLY A 35 -28.95 3.71 8.64
C GLY A 35 -30.40 4.11 8.87
N SER A 36 -31.27 3.78 7.89
CA SER A 36 -32.71 4.08 7.96
C SER A 36 -33.41 3.25 9.03
N SER A 37 -34.33 3.87 9.79
CA SER A 37 -35.19 3.15 10.73
C SER A 37 -36.08 2.09 10.06
N GLU A 38 -36.28 2.17 8.74
CA GLU A 38 -36.92 1.12 7.93
C GLU A 38 -36.14 -0.20 7.90
N ALA A 39 -34.83 -0.16 8.15
CA ALA A 39 -34.00 -1.36 8.19
C ALA A 39 -34.06 -2.09 9.53
N LEU A 40 -34.76 -1.54 10.53
CA LEU A 40 -34.84 -2.10 11.87
C LEU A 40 -35.97 -3.13 11.97
N THR A 41 -35.94 -3.91 13.04
CA THR A 41 -37.12 -4.68 13.44
C THR A 41 -38.22 -3.74 13.97
N ASP A 42 -39.44 -4.27 14.12
CA ASP A 42 -40.57 -3.53 14.71
C ASP A 42 -40.27 -3.00 16.13
N ASP A 43 -39.37 -3.67 16.85
CA ASP A 43 -38.88 -3.29 18.18
C ASP A 43 -37.67 -2.33 18.13
N CYS A 44 -37.39 -1.71 16.97
CA CYS A 44 -36.24 -0.82 16.76
C CYS A 44 -34.87 -1.49 17.02
N GLN A 45 -34.73 -2.78 16.69
CA GLN A 45 -33.47 -3.50 16.85
C GLN A 45 -32.66 -3.54 15.57
N CYS A 46 -31.36 -3.44 15.71
CA CYS A 46 -30.40 -3.50 14.61
C CYS A 46 -30.32 -4.91 14.02
N THR A 47 -30.50 -5.03 12.71
CA THR A 47 -30.35 -6.30 11.98
C THR A 47 -29.05 -6.36 11.18
N GLN A 48 -28.04 -5.57 11.54
CA GLN A 48 -26.76 -5.62 10.86
C GLN A 48 -26.09 -6.98 11.09
N GLU A 49 -25.61 -7.59 10.00
CA GLU A 49 -24.83 -8.82 10.04
C GLU A 49 -23.45 -8.56 10.65
N VAL A 50 -23.11 -9.33 11.68
CA VAL A 50 -21.83 -9.31 12.37
C VAL A 50 -21.31 -10.75 12.42
N GLY A 51 -20.55 -11.13 11.39
CA GLY A 51 -20.16 -12.53 11.18
C GLY A 51 -21.39 -13.38 10.85
N ASP A 52 -21.57 -14.49 11.57
CA ASP A 52 -22.69 -15.43 11.36
C ASP A 52 -23.95 -15.08 12.18
N ARG A 53 -24.03 -13.87 12.76
CA ARG A 53 -25.12 -13.45 13.65
C ARG A 53 -25.60 -12.05 13.33
N TYR A 54 -26.84 -11.76 13.70
CA TYR A 54 -27.38 -10.41 13.72
C TYR A 54 -27.05 -9.69 15.04
N CYS A 55 -26.79 -8.39 14.96
CA CYS A 55 -26.43 -7.56 16.11
C CYS A 55 -27.52 -7.51 17.19
N LEU A 56 -28.80 -7.35 16.78
CA LEU A 56 -30.00 -7.22 17.64
C LEU A 56 -29.88 -6.20 18.78
N GLY A 57 -28.96 -5.23 18.64
CA GLY A 57 -28.79 -4.15 19.62
C GLY A 57 -29.82 -3.05 19.42
N ASP A 58 -30.11 -2.32 20.50
CA ASP A 58 -31.02 -1.17 20.48
C ASP A 58 -30.45 -0.04 19.61
N THR A 59 -31.33 0.61 18.86
CA THR A 59 -30.97 1.76 18.03
C THR A 59 -31.64 3.03 18.51
N ASP A 60 -30.88 4.13 18.52
CA ASP A 60 -31.35 5.46 18.86
C ASP A 60 -31.52 6.31 17.59
N GLU A 61 -32.50 7.20 17.57
CA GLU A 61 -32.61 8.22 16.53
C GLU A 61 -31.41 9.17 16.57
N ILE A 62 -30.85 9.46 15.38
CA ILE A 62 -29.74 10.40 15.22
C ILE A 62 -30.29 11.81 15.05
N GLY A 63 -30.00 12.66 16.03
CA GLY A 63 -30.24 14.10 15.92
C GLY A 63 -29.30 14.79 14.90
N THR A 64 -29.68 16.00 14.48
CA THR A 64 -28.96 16.79 13.45
C THR A 64 -27.49 17.03 13.77
N ASP A 65 -27.18 17.31 15.04
CA ASP A 65 -25.80 17.60 15.47
C ASP A 65 -24.91 16.37 15.30
N ARG A 66 -25.40 15.20 15.72
CA ARG A 66 -24.70 13.92 15.59
C ARG A 66 -24.55 13.52 14.12
N LEU A 67 -25.56 13.77 13.29
CA LEU A 67 -25.48 13.52 11.85
C LEU A 67 -24.39 14.37 11.20
N LEU A 68 -24.32 15.66 11.53
CA LEU A 68 -23.28 16.55 11.02
C LEU A 68 -21.88 16.12 11.47
N GLU A 69 -21.71 15.73 12.73
CA GLU A 69 -20.45 15.18 13.25
C GLU A 69 -19.99 13.96 12.45
N ILE A 70 -20.90 13.01 12.18
CA ILE A 70 -20.63 11.81 11.37
C ILE A 70 -20.16 12.18 9.97
N VAL A 71 -20.88 13.08 9.29
CA VAL A 71 -20.53 13.52 7.92
C VAL A 71 -19.15 14.18 7.89
N GLN A 72 -18.86 15.07 8.84
CA GLN A 72 -17.56 15.74 8.92
C GLN A 72 -16.42 14.76 9.19
N ALA A 73 -16.63 13.79 10.09
CA ALA A 73 -15.63 12.78 10.42
C ALA A 73 -15.36 11.84 9.23
N MET A 74 -16.40 11.41 8.51
CA MET A 74 -16.25 10.63 7.28
C MET A 74 -15.53 11.40 6.18
N ALA A 75 -15.84 12.69 6.00
CA ALA A 75 -15.17 13.53 5.01
C ALA A 75 -13.66 13.65 5.30
N ARG A 76 -13.27 13.85 6.57
CA ARG A 76 -11.85 13.87 6.97
C ARG A 76 -11.15 12.55 6.66
N ARG A 77 -11.74 11.42 7.06
CA ARG A 77 -11.19 10.09 6.78
C ARG A 77 -11.05 9.82 5.28
N HIS A 78 -12.00 10.29 4.47
CA HIS A 78 -11.91 10.17 3.02
C HIS A 78 -10.70 10.94 2.46
N VAL A 79 -10.49 12.19 2.90
CA VAL A 79 -9.32 12.99 2.50
C VAL A 79 -8.01 12.33 2.93
N GLU A 80 -7.93 11.84 4.18
CA GLU A 80 -6.75 11.11 4.67
C GLU A 80 -6.47 9.83 3.86
N SER A 81 -7.52 9.07 3.53
CA SER A 81 -7.41 7.88 2.69
C SER A 81 -6.92 8.22 1.28
N GLN A 82 -7.41 9.31 0.68
CA GLN A 82 -6.93 9.77 -0.63
C GLN A 82 -5.46 10.19 -0.58
N GLN A 83 -5.05 10.91 0.47
CA GLN A 83 -3.64 11.28 0.66
C GLN A 83 -2.73 10.06 0.90
N ALA A 84 -3.20 9.05 1.63
CA ALA A 84 -2.48 7.80 1.83
C ALA A 84 -2.32 7.04 0.50
N HIS A 85 -3.38 6.97 -0.30
CA HIS A 85 -3.34 6.34 -1.61
C HIS A 85 -2.37 7.07 -2.56
N GLN A 86 -2.40 8.41 -2.58
CA GLN A 86 -1.48 9.20 -3.39
C GLN A 86 -0.01 8.95 -3.01
N ARG A 87 0.31 8.92 -1.71
CA ARG A 87 1.65 8.58 -1.22
C ARG A 87 2.08 7.17 -1.62
N LEU A 88 1.16 6.20 -1.63
CA LEU A 88 1.44 4.84 -2.07
C LEU A 88 1.81 4.80 -3.56
N ILE A 89 1.09 5.56 -4.40
CA ILE A 89 1.40 5.67 -5.83
C ILE A 89 2.80 6.26 -6.04
N GLU A 90 3.12 7.36 -5.35
CA GLU A 90 4.43 8.00 -5.43
C GLU A 90 5.56 7.04 -5.04
N HIS A 91 5.40 6.32 -3.93
CA HIS A 91 6.37 5.33 -3.49
C HIS A 91 6.51 4.16 -4.48
N THR A 92 5.40 3.74 -5.11
CA THR A 92 5.41 2.66 -6.11
C THR A 92 6.20 3.08 -7.33
N ASN A 93 5.96 4.30 -7.84
CA ASN A 93 6.69 4.86 -8.97
C ASN A 93 8.19 5.01 -8.68
N GLU A 94 8.54 5.46 -7.47
CA GLU A 94 9.94 5.55 -7.05
C GLU A 94 10.60 4.17 -6.98
N THR A 95 9.88 3.18 -6.45
CA THR A 95 10.35 1.78 -6.39
C THR A 95 10.56 1.21 -7.79
N GLU A 96 9.66 1.46 -8.73
CA GLU A 96 9.79 1.04 -10.13
C GLU A 96 11.05 1.62 -10.77
N LYS A 97 11.31 2.92 -10.55
CA LYS A 97 12.54 3.54 -11.02
C LYS A 97 13.79 2.88 -10.46
N TYR A 98 13.83 2.57 -9.16
CA TYR A 98 14.99 1.87 -8.58
C TYR A 98 15.18 0.46 -9.16
N LEU A 99 14.09 -0.22 -9.53
CA LEU A 99 14.15 -1.52 -10.17
C LEU A 99 14.70 -1.43 -11.60
N ASP A 100 14.32 -0.41 -12.35
CA ASP A 100 14.86 -0.13 -13.69
C ASP A 100 16.37 0.17 -13.61
N ASP A 101 16.78 1.07 -12.71
CA ASP A 101 18.19 1.42 -12.49
C ASP A 101 19.02 0.17 -12.08
N ALA A 102 18.46 -0.69 -11.22
CA ALA A 102 19.09 -1.93 -10.81
C ALA A 102 19.20 -2.94 -11.97
N ALA A 103 18.18 -3.04 -12.83
CA ALA A 103 18.19 -3.91 -13.99
C ALA A 103 19.24 -3.49 -15.01
N GLU A 104 19.39 -2.18 -15.24
CA GLU A 104 20.45 -1.62 -16.10
C GLU A 104 21.84 -1.99 -15.56
N LEU A 105 22.09 -1.74 -14.27
CA LEU A 105 23.37 -2.06 -13.63
C LEU A 105 23.69 -3.57 -13.70
N LEU A 106 22.70 -4.44 -13.47
CA LEU A 106 22.88 -5.88 -13.62
C LEU A 106 23.21 -6.27 -15.07
N GLY A 107 22.61 -5.58 -16.05
CA GLY A 107 22.95 -5.73 -17.46
C GLY A 107 24.42 -5.42 -17.74
N GLU A 108 24.92 -4.29 -17.22
CA GLU A 108 26.33 -3.91 -17.35
C GLU A 108 27.28 -4.92 -16.71
N ILE A 109 26.94 -5.41 -15.51
CA ILE A 109 27.74 -6.43 -14.80
C ILE A 109 27.82 -7.72 -15.63
N VAL A 110 26.71 -8.16 -16.22
CA VAL A 110 26.69 -9.37 -17.07
C VAL A 110 27.57 -9.18 -18.31
N GLN A 111 27.45 -8.03 -18.99
CA GLN A 111 28.27 -7.73 -20.16
C GLN A 111 29.77 -7.67 -19.82
N SER A 112 30.12 -6.99 -18.72
CA SER A 112 31.49 -6.92 -18.22
C SER A 112 32.05 -8.31 -17.89
N GLY A 113 31.26 -9.16 -17.22
CA GLY A 113 31.65 -10.53 -16.91
C GLY A 113 31.79 -11.43 -18.15
N GLN A 114 31.02 -11.19 -19.21
CA GLN A 114 31.21 -11.86 -20.51
C GLN A 114 32.51 -11.42 -21.18
N ALA A 115 32.77 -10.12 -21.25
CA ALA A 115 34.01 -9.58 -21.82
C ALA A 115 35.25 -10.08 -21.07
N TYR A 116 35.21 -10.09 -19.72
CA TYR A 116 36.29 -10.63 -18.91
C TYR A 116 36.55 -12.11 -19.20
N ARG A 117 35.48 -12.93 -19.30
CA ARG A 117 35.62 -14.35 -19.64
C ARG A 117 36.21 -14.54 -21.03
N GLU A 118 35.76 -13.80 -22.03
CA GLU A 118 36.30 -13.91 -23.39
C GLU A 118 37.80 -13.53 -23.44
N CYS A 119 38.19 -12.47 -22.74
CA CYS A 119 39.58 -12.01 -22.66
C CYS A 119 40.51 -12.95 -21.87
N THR A 120 39.97 -13.73 -20.92
CA THR A 120 40.75 -14.64 -20.07
C THR A 120 40.72 -16.10 -20.54
N ASP A 121 39.76 -16.46 -21.39
CA ASP A 121 39.69 -17.76 -22.03
C ASP A 121 40.81 -17.93 -23.07
N LYS A 122 41.78 -18.80 -22.76
CA LYS A 122 42.92 -19.12 -23.63
C LYS A 122 42.52 -19.89 -24.90
N GLY A 123 41.29 -20.40 -24.99
CA GLY A 123 40.75 -21.02 -26.18
C GLY A 123 40.05 -20.03 -27.13
N SER A 124 39.73 -18.82 -26.69
CA SER A 124 39.02 -17.83 -27.49
C SER A 124 39.99 -17.02 -28.38
N ALA A 125 39.52 -16.58 -29.56
CA ALA A 125 40.33 -15.76 -30.47
C ALA A 125 40.77 -14.44 -29.83
N THR A 126 39.96 -13.87 -28.96
CA THR A 126 40.25 -12.62 -28.24
C THR A 126 41.25 -12.87 -27.11
N GLY A 127 41.04 -13.91 -26.31
CA GLY A 127 41.95 -14.30 -25.22
C GLY A 127 43.33 -14.72 -25.72
N LEU A 128 43.43 -15.39 -26.87
CA LEU A 128 44.71 -15.67 -27.54
C LEU A 128 45.46 -14.38 -27.92
N ARG A 129 44.74 -13.38 -28.44
CA ARG A 129 45.32 -12.06 -28.77
C ARG A 129 45.79 -11.33 -27.52
N VAL A 130 44.99 -11.33 -26.44
CA VAL A 130 45.36 -10.74 -25.15
C VAL A 130 46.60 -11.43 -24.57
N ALA A 131 46.64 -12.76 -24.58
CA ALA A 131 47.79 -13.53 -24.09
C ALA A 131 49.07 -13.23 -24.89
N ALA A 132 48.97 -13.07 -26.21
CA ALA A 132 50.11 -12.69 -27.05
C ALA A 132 50.65 -11.30 -26.70
N VAL A 133 49.76 -10.32 -26.49
CA VAL A 133 50.16 -8.96 -26.07
C VAL A 133 50.81 -9.00 -24.68
N LEU A 134 50.24 -9.72 -23.73
CA LEU A 134 50.83 -9.88 -22.39
C LEU A 134 52.22 -10.52 -22.45
N GLY A 135 52.39 -11.55 -23.28
CA GLY A 135 53.67 -12.20 -23.50
C GLY A 135 54.71 -11.27 -24.15
N TYR A 136 54.30 -10.41 -25.08
CA TYR A 136 55.17 -9.40 -25.68
C TYR A 136 55.60 -8.35 -24.65
N VAL A 137 54.65 -7.79 -23.88
CA VAL A 137 54.93 -6.76 -22.86
C VAL A 137 55.84 -7.29 -21.76
N ALA A 138 55.69 -8.56 -21.36
CA ALA A 138 56.54 -9.20 -20.36
C ALA A 138 58.03 -9.20 -20.74
N GLN A 139 58.38 -9.15 -22.03
CA GLN A 139 59.76 -9.07 -22.51
C GLN A 139 60.46 -7.74 -22.18
N PHE A 140 59.67 -6.71 -21.86
CA PHE A 140 60.15 -5.38 -21.53
C PHE A 140 60.02 -5.04 -20.05
N GLN A 141 59.55 -5.97 -19.22
CA GLN A 141 59.53 -5.74 -17.76
C GLN A 141 60.95 -5.85 -17.20
N PRO A 142 61.41 -4.87 -16.41
CA PRO A 142 62.72 -4.93 -15.77
C PRO A 142 62.77 -6.12 -14.81
N GLU A 143 63.91 -6.81 -14.75
CA GLU A 143 64.13 -7.90 -13.80
C GLU A 143 63.83 -7.41 -12.38
N ALA A 144 63.00 -8.18 -11.67
CA ALA A 144 62.70 -7.92 -10.27
C ALA A 144 64.03 -7.83 -9.52
N HIS A 145 64.34 -6.64 -8.98
CA HIS A 145 65.50 -6.48 -8.11
C HIS A 145 65.29 -7.40 -6.90
N GLN A 146 65.99 -8.53 -6.89
CA GLN A 146 66.09 -9.36 -5.70
C GLN A 146 66.93 -8.61 -4.66
N PRO A 147 66.46 -8.50 -3.41
CA PRO A 147 67.24 -7.93 -2.31
C PRO A 147 68.47 -8.77 -1.98
#